data_AF-A0A3R8LPZ1-F1
#
_entry.id   AF-A0A3R8LPZ1-F1
#
_cell.length_a   1.000
_cell.length_b   1.000
_cell.length_c   1.000
_cell.angle_alpha   90.00
_cell.angle_beta   90.00
_cell.angle_gamma   90.00
#
_symmetry.space_group_name_H-M   'P 1'
#
loop_
_entity.id
_entity.type
_entity.pdbx_description
1 polymer ?
#
loop_
_entity_poly.entity_id
_entity_poly.type
_entity_poly.pdbx_seq_one_letter_code
_entity_poly.pdbx_strand_id
1 'polypeptide(L)'
;MTEPSSTGNSRQTAAPAGPAGPTGSAGPAAPAAGPARHAGPGTPGTPAPGPEATGAVWPYLLMALVVIVLDQISKYAIIGRFAYAERLPVIDGFFDLTLLYNPGAAFSFLAGHSGWQRWFFAGIAVVASVVLISLLRSQRGQPMFSTALGLILGGAIGNLIDRLVLGHVTDFLLFYQGSWAFPAFNLADCAITLGAALLILSEVLPWFGSRRKTG
;
A
#
# COMPACT_ATOMS: atom_id res chain seq x y z
N MET A 1 -15.04 39.36 33.38
CA MET A 1 -16.12 38.63 34.04
C MET A 1 -15.50 37.35 34.57
N THR A 2 -15.11 37.38 35.84
CA THR A 2 -14.29 36.39 36.53
C THR A 2 -15.08 35.94 37.75
N GLU A 3 -15.44 34.66 37.82
CA GLU A 3 -15.93 34.02 39.04
C GLU A 3 -14.93 32.94 39.47
N PRO A 4 -14.45 32.96 40.73
CA PRO A 4 -13.87 31.82 41.40
C PRO A 4 -14.80 31.33 42.52
N SER A 5 -14.71 30.03 42.86
CA SER A 5 -14.74 29.48 44.23
C SER A 5 -15.30 28.06 44.25
N SER A 6 -14.57 27.11 44.85
CA SER A 6 -15.07 26.31 45.99
C SER A 6 -14.09 25.19 46.34
N THR A 7 -13.41 25.42 47.45
CA THR A 7 -12.64 24.51 48.31
C THR A 7 -13.44 23.32 48.85
N GLY A 8 -12.77 22.18 49.09
CA GLY A 8 -13.29 21.09 49.93
C GLY A 8 -12.21 20.06 50.29
N ASN A 9 -11.55 20.26 51.44
CA ASN A 9 -10.58 19.37 52.08
C ASN A 9 -11.29 18.60 53.22
N SER A 10 -11.03 17.31 53.43
CA SER A 10 -11.29 16.61 54.71
C SER A 10 -10.51 15.28 54.87
N ARG A 11 -9.45 15.34 55.70
CA ARG A 11 -9.11 14.45 56.83
C ARG A 11 -8.78 12.95 56.62
N GLN A 12 -7.48 12.68 56.60
CA GLN A 12 -6.67 11.89 57.56
C GLN A 12 -7.40 11.17 58.74
N THR A 13 -7.09 9.87 58.97
CA THR A 13 -6.73 9.27 60.29
C THR A 13 -6.07 7.89 60.13
N ALA A 14 -5.10 7.62 61.03
CA ALA A 14 -4.21 6.46 61.07
C ALA A 14 -4.67 5.36 62.05
N ALA A 15 -3.89 4.26 62.07
CA ALA A 15 -3.97 2.98 62.81
C ALA A 15 -4.04 3.09 64.37
N PRO A 16 -4.12 2.02 65.21
CA PRO A 16 -3.15 0.90 65.30
C PRO A 16 -3.68 -0.50 65.77
N ALA A 17 -2.72 -1.40 65.99
CA ALA A 17 -2.78 -2.84 66.31
C ALA A 17 -3.17 -3.24 67.76
N GLY A 18 -3.46 -4.54 67.96
CA GLY A 18 -3.63 -5.21 69.26
C GLY A 18 -3.85 -6.74 69.13
N PRO A 19 -3.64 -7.57 70.18
CA PRO A 19 -2.64 -8.66 70.13
C PRO A 19 -3.16 -10.11 70.28
N ALA A 20 -2.17 -11.02 70.28
CA ALA A 20 -2.19 -12.49 70.31
C ALA A 20 -2.79 -13.17 71.57
N GLY A 21 -3.16 -14.45 71.42
CA GLY A 21 -3.46 -15.39 72.50
C GLY A 21 -3.31 -16.87 72.04
N PRO A 22 -2.73 -17.78 72.84
CA PRO A 22 -2.32 -19.14 72.44
C PRO A 22 -3.19 -20.27 73.02
N THR A 23 -3.06 -21.50 72.49
CA THR A 23 -3.16 -22.83 73.18
C THR A 23 -3.16 -23.93 72.10
N GLY A 24 -2.24 -24.92 72.10
CA GLY A 24 -2.41 -26.25 72.73
C GLY A 24 -3.28 -27.18 71.84
N SER A 25 -2.98 -28.43 71.51
CA SER A 25 -2.18 -29.50 72.10
C SER A 25 -2.08 -30.68 71.10
N ALA A 26 -1.17 -31.61 71.39
CA ALA A 26 -0.70 -32.76 70.60
C ALA A 26 -1.74 -33.84 70.19
N GLY A 27 -1.40 -34.59 69.14
CA GLY A 27 -1.90 -35.93 68.80
C GLY A 27 -1.00 -36.62 67.76
N PRO A 28 -0.56 -37.89 67.95
CA PRO A 28 0.40 -38.55 67.05
C PRO A 28 -0.28 -39.48 66.03
N ALA A 29 0.21 -39.52 64.78
CA ALA A 29 -0.15 -40.57 63.82
C ALA A 29 0.90 -40.76 62.71
N ALA A 30 1.52 -41.95 62.70
CA ALA A 30 2.05 -42.78 61.60
C ALA A 30 2.97 -42.19 60.48
N PRO A 31 4.03 -42.91 60.07
CA PRO A 31 4.82 -42.55 58.90
C PRO A 31 4.16 -43.10 57.63
N ALA A 32 3.66 -42.21 56.77
CA ALA A 32 3.19 -42.56 55.44
C ALA A 32 4.24 -42.18 54.39
N ALA A 33 4.51 -43.16 53.51
CA ALA A 33 5.25 -43.11 52.25
C ALA A 33 5.54 -41.72 51.65
N GLY A 34 6.82 -41.48 51.33
CA GLY A 34 7.23 -40.33 50.55
C GLY A 34 6.62 -40.32 49.14
N PRO A 35 6.11 -39.19 48.65
CA PRO A 35 5.77 -39.06 47.25
C PRO A 35 6.97 -38.60 46.43
N ALA A 36 7.00 -39.14 45.22
CA ALA A 36 7.92 -38.86 44.13
C ALA A 36 8.14 -37.37 43.89
N ARG A 37 9.36 -37.06 43.48
CA ARG A 37 9.79 -35.75 42.97
C ARG A 37 8.85 -35.32 41.84
N HIS A 38 8.04 -34.29 42.08
CA HIS A 38 7.34 -33.58 41.02
C HIS A 38 8.37 -32.88 40.12
N ALA A 39 8.56 -33.41 38.92
CA ALA A 39 9.14 -32.65 37.82
C ALA A 39 8.25 -31.43 37.59
N GLY A 40 8.80 -30.23 37.76
CA GLY A 40 8.09 -28.99 37.50
C GLY A 40 7.64 -28.91 36.04
N PRO A 41 6.60 -28.11 35.73
CA PRO A 41 6.24 -27.83 34.35
C PRO A 41 7.42 -27.14 33.69
N GLY A 42 7.94 -27.75 32.62
CA GLY A 42 8.94 -27.14 31.77
C GLY A 42 8.47 -25.75 31.35
N THR A 43 9.32 -24.75 31.55
CA THR A 43 9.18 -23.42 30.97
C THR A 43 8.78 -23.56 29.49
N PRO A 44 7.71 -22.89 29.02
CA PRO A 44 7.43 -22.81 27.60
C PRO A 44 8.66 -22.16 26.96
N GLY A 45 9.38 -22.93 26.14
CA GLY A 45 10.44 -22.38 25.32
C GLY A 45 9.87 -21.23 24.51
N THR A 46 10.43 -20.03 24.66
CA THR A 46 10.15 -18.91 23.78
C THR A 46 10.27 -19.42 22.34
N PRO A 47 9.21 -19.30 21.50
CA PRO A 47 9.33 -19.70 20.12
C PRO A 47 10.49 -18.91 19.52
N ALA A 48 11.47 -19.60 18.93
CA ALA A 48 12.52 -18.93 18.19
C ALA A 48 11.84 -18.02 17.14
N PRO A 49 12.28 -16.76 16.97
CA PRO A 49 11.72 -15.90 15.95
C PRO A 49 11.86 -16.62 14.60
N GLY A 50 10.73 -16.87 13.95
CA GLY A 50 10.72 -17.43 12.60
C GLY A 50 11.52 -16.52 11.68
N PRO A 51 12.06 -17.04 10.56
CA PRO A 51 12.87 -16.24 9.64
C PRO A 51 12.05 -15.03 9.21
N GLU A 52 12.45 -13.83 9.66
CA GLU A 52 11.89 -12.58 9.15
C GLU A 52 12.02 -12.63 7.64
N ALA A 53 10.90 -12.55 6.92
CA ALA A 53 10.90 -12.52 5.47
C ALA A 53 11.58 -11.22 5.01
N THR A 54 12.91 -11.23 4.93
CA THR A 54 13.74 -10.11 4.47
C THR A 54 13.66 -10.00 2.95
N GLY A 55 12.46 -9.76 2.42
CA GLY A 55 12.27 -9.40 1.03
C GLY A 55 12.91 -8.03 0.78
N ALA A 56 13.89 -7.95 -0.10
CA ALA A 56 14.49 -6.67 -0.48
C ALA A 56 13.48 -5.83 -1.27
N VAL A 57 13.35 -4.54 -0.94
CA VAL A 57 12.40 -3.61 -1.60
C VAL A 57 12.98 -3.01 -2.89
N TRP A 58 14.32 -2.90 -2.95
CA TRP A 58 15.02 -2.23 -4.05
C TRP A 58 14.73 -2.80 -5.45
N PRO A 59 14.49 -4.12 -5.68
CA PRO A 59 14.20 -4.62 -7.03
C PRO A 59 12.90 -4.02 -7.60
N TYR A 60 11.90 -3.81 -6.74
CA TYR A 60 10.62 -3.24 -7.12
C TYR A 60 10.70 -1.73 -7.33
N LEU A 61 11.59 -1.04 -6.60
CA LEU A 61 11.90 0.37 -6.87
C LEU A 61 12.69 0.53 -8.17
N LEU A 62 13.61 -0.39 -8.48
CA LEU A 62 14.30 -0.43 -9.76
C LEU A 62 13.31 -0.69 -10.91
N MET A 63 12.36 -1.60 -10.72
CA MET A 63 11.27 -1.82 -11.68
C MET A 63 10.47 -0.52 -11.92
N ALA A 64 10.07 0.18 -10.86
CA ALA A 64 9.38 1.46 -10.97
C ALA A 64 10.22 2.49 -11.75
N LEU A 65 11.53 2.55 -11.48
CA LEU A 65 12.46 3.42 -12.22
C LEU A 65 12.53 3.06 -13.71
N VAL A 66 12.60 1.77 -14.05
CA VAL A 66 12.59 1.32 -15.45
C VAL A 66 11.31 1.75 -16.15
N VAL A 67 10.14 1.57 -15.51
CA VAL A 67 8.85 2.04 -16.05
C VAL A 67 8.87 3.55 -16.30
N ILE A 68 9.35 4.34 -15.34
CA ILE A 68 9.45 5.80 -15.48
C ILE A 68 10.34 6.18 -16.66
N VAL A 69 11.52 5.57 -16.77
CA VAL A 69 12.48 5.87 -17.85
C VAL A 69 11.89 5.50 -19.22
N LEU A 70 11.29 4.32 -19.35
CA LEU A 70 10.68 3.89 -20.61
C LEU A 70 9.50 4.77 -21.01
N ASP A 71 8.65 5.14 -20.07
CA ASP A 71 7.53 6.07 -20.30
C ASP A 71 8.02 7.43 -20.78
N GLN A 72 8.98 8.04 -20.07
CA GLN A 72 9.49 9.37 -20.39
C GLN A 72 10.26 9.40 -21.72
N ILE A 73 11.08 8.38 -22.02
CA ILE A 73 11.75 8.26 -23.33
C ILE A 73 10.72 8.15 -24.45
N SER A 74 9.66 7.35 -24.26
CA SER A 74 8.62 7.16 -25.27
C SER A 74 7.86 8.46 -25.53
N LYS A 75 7.46 9.17 -24.47
CA LYS A 75 6.77 10.47 -24.57
C LYS A 75 7.64 11.51 -25.26
N TYR A 76 8.90 11.65 -24.83
CA TYR A 76 9.85 12.57 -25.45
C TYR A 76 10.01 12.30 -26.95
N ALA A 77 10.10 11.02 -27.33
CA ALA A 77 10.23 10.60 -28.72
C ALA A 77 9.01 10.97 -29.58
N ILE A 78 7.80 10.90 -29.02
CA ILE A 78 6.56 11.29 -29.73
C ILE A 78 6.45 12.81 -29.83
N ILE A 79 6.66 13.54 -28.73
CA ILE A 79 6.59 15.00 -28.69
C ILE A 79 7.53 15.64 -29.73
N GLY A 80 8.72 15.08 -29.92
CA GLY A 80 9.71 15.59 -30.87
C GLY A 80 9.46 15.24 -32.35
N ARG A 81 8.48 14.39 -32.66
CA ARG A 81 8.28 13.85 -34.02
C ARG A 81 6.88 14.06 -34.61
N PHE A 82 5.89 14.31 -33.76
CA PHE A 82 4.49 14.40 -34.17
C PHE A 82 3.95 15.82 -33.92
N ALA A 83 3.13 16.30 -34.83
CA ALA A 83 2.22 17.40 -34.55
C ALA A 83 1.03 16.91 -33.69
N TYR A 84 0.37 17.84 -32.98
CA TYR A 84 -0.81 17.49 -32.19
C TYR A 84 -1.89 16.82 -33.06
N ALA A 85 -2.44 15.72 -32.56
CA ALA A 85 -3.43 14.86 -33.23
C ALA A 85 -2.99 14.26 -34.58
N GLU A 86 -1.73 14.40 -34.96
CA GLU A 86 -1.15 13.62 -36.06
C GLU A 86 -1.23 12.13 -35.72
N ARG A 87 -1.55 11.31 -36.73
CA ARG A 87 -1.66 9.86 -36.59
C ARG A 87 -0.73 9.19 -37.58
N LEU A 88 0.11 8.29 -37.08
CA LEU A 88 0.93 7.39 -37.86
C LEU A 88 0.38 5.97 -37.71
N PRO A 89 -0.20 5.38 -38.76
CA PRO A 89 -0.65 4.01 -38.73
C PRO A 89 0.50 3.04 -38.49
N VAL A 90 0.35 2.16 -37.49
CA VAL A 90 1.27 1.05 -37.24
C VAL A 90 0.63 -0.26 -37.66
N ILE A 91 -0.66 -0.43 -37.38
CA ILE A 91 -1.49 -1.53 -37.88
C ILE A 91 -2.76 -0.91 -38.47
N ASP A 92 -2.87 -0.94 -39.79
CA ASP A 92 -3.97 -0.30 -40.51
C ASP A 92 -5.34 -0.77 -40.00
N GLY A 93 -6.15 0.18 -39.56
CA GLY A 93 -7.51 -0.05 -39.07
C GLY A 93 -7.59 -0.56 -37.62
N PHE A 94 -6.48 -0.62 -36.89
CA PHE A 94 -6.44 -1.12 -35.51
C PHE A 94 -5.60 -0.28 -34.54
N PHE A 95 -4.38 0.15 -34.93
CA PHE A 95 -3.43 0.78 -34.02
C PHE A 95 -2.59 1.86 -34.70
N ASP A 96 -2.62 3.05 -34.12
CA ASP A 96 -1.82 4.20 -34.53
C ASP A 96 -0.96 4.72 -33.37
N LEU A 97 0.20 5.28 -33.73
CA LEU A 97 0.88 6.24 -32.89
C LEU A 97 0.29 7.62 -33.14
N THR A 98 0.06 8.38 -32.07
CA THR A 98 -0.44 9.75 -32.16
C THR A 98 0.19 10.64 -31.09
N LEU A 99 -0.11 11.94 -31.11
CA LEU A 99 0.24 12.86 -30.04
C LEU A 99 -1.02 13.55 -29.52
N LEU A 100 -1.46 13.16 -28.33
CA LEU A 100 -2.58 13.78 -27.64
C LEU A 100 -2.15 14.25 -26.25
N TYR A 101 -2.74 15.37 -25.84
CA TYR A 101 -2.49 15.99 -24.55
C TYR A 101 -3.70 15.82 -23.65
N ASN A 102 -3.50 15.15 -22.53
CA ASN A 102 -4.56 14.81 -21.59
C ASN A 102 -4.43 15.66 -20.32
N PRO A 103 -5.18 16.77 -20.21
CA PRO A 103 -5.21 17.58 -19.00
C PRO A 103 -6.06 16.94 -17.88
N GLY A 104 -6.71 15.79 -18.13
CA GLY A 104 -7.75 15.23 -17.29
C GLY A 104 -9.16 15.66 -17.71
N ALA A 105 -9.39 15.84 -19.02
CA ALA A 105 -10.62 16.39 -19.57
C ALA A 105 -11.88 15.57 -19.21
N ALA A 106 -11.73 14.27 -18.93
CA ALA A 106 -12.80 13.41 -18.45
C ALA A 106 -13.49 13.92 -17.17
N PHE A 107 -12.83 14.79 -16.39
CA PHE A 107 -13.38 15.40 -15.18
C PHE A 107 -13.71 16.90 -15.33
N SER A 108 -13.52 17.48 -16.52
CA SER A 108 -13.80 18.89 -16.78
C SER A 108 -15.28 19.25 -16.64
N PHE A 109 -16.19 18.27 -16.65
CA PHE A 109 -17.62 18.51 -16.41
C PHE A 109 -17.94 18.95 -14.97
N LEU A 110 -17.04 18.72 -14.01
CA LEU A 110 -17.25 19.02 -12.59
C LEU A 110 -16.90 20.46 -12.18
N ALA A 111 -16.13 21.17 -13.01
CA ALA A 111 -15.67 22.51 -12.68
C ALA A 111 -15.53 23.32 -13.96
N GLY A 112 -16.34 24.36 -14.11
CA GLY A 112 -16.40 25.26 -15.27
C GLY A 112 -15.13 26.10 -15.52
N HIS A 113 -13.97 25.70 -14.98
CA HIS A 113 -12.68 26.35 -15.15
C HIS A 113 -11.62 25.31 -15.54
N SER A 114 -10.77 25.65 -16.50
CA SER A 114 -9.64 24.83 -16.93
C SER A 114 -8.43 25.01 -15.98
N GLY A 115 -7.67 23.94 -15.74
CA GLY A 115 -6.33 23.99 -15.12
C GLY A 115 -6.20 23.44 -13.71
N TRP A 116 -7.28 23.35 -12.93
CA TRP A 116 -7.25 22.76 -11.58
C TRP A 116 -6.95 21.25 -11.61
N GLN A 117 -7.34 20.58 -12.71
CA GLN A 117 -7.14 19.14 -12.92
C GLN A 117 -5.66 18.76 -12.77
N ARG A 118 -4.75 19.61 -13.26
CA ARG A 118 -3.30 19.41 -13.15
C ARG A 118 -2.90 19.18 -11.70
N TRP A 119 -3.26 20.12 -10.82
CA TRP A 119 -2.87 20.09 -9.40
C TRP A 119 -3.60 18.99 -8.63
N PHE A 120 -4.87 18.76 -8.95
CA PHE A 120 -5.66 17.69 -8.35
C PHE A 120 -5.06 16.31 -8.62
N PHE A 121 -4.81 15.98 -9.90
CA PHE A 121 -4.21 14.69 -10.26
C PHE A 121 -2.76 14.57 -9.82
N ALA A 122 -1.98 15.66 -9.83
CA ALA A 122 -0.64 15.65 -9.26
C ALA A 122 -0.68 15.33 -7.75
N GLY A 123 -1.60 15.94 -7.00
CA GLY A 123 -1.80 15.65 -5.58
C GLY A 123 -2.17 14.19 -5.32
N ILE A 124 -3.11 13.64 -6.09
CA ILE A 124 -3.47 12.22 -6.00
C ILE A 124 -2.26 11.33 -6.28
N ALA A 125 -1.49 11.59 -7.33
CA ALA A 125 -0.34 10.77 -7.68
C ALA A 125 0.77 10.82 -6.61
N VAL A 126 1.00 11.98 -5.99
CA VAL A 126 1.94 12.11 -4.85
C VAL A 126 1.45 11.28 -3.66
N VAL A 127 0.19 11.43 -3.25
CA VAL A 127 -0.38 10.68 -2.13
C VAL A 127 -0.34 9.18 -2.40
N ALA A 128 -0.76 8.76 -3.59
CA ALA A 128 -0.70 7.36 -4.01
C ALA A 128 0.74 6.82 -3.96
N SER A 129 1.72 7.58 -4.45
CA SER A 129 3.13 7.17 -4.43
C SER A 129 3.65 6.95 -3.00
N VAL A 130 3.31 7.85 -2.07
CA VAL A 130 3.67 7.70 -0.65
C VAL A 130 3.04 6.43 -0.04
N VAL A 131 1.76 6.20 -0.31
CA VAL A 131 1.04 5.01 0.17
C VAL A 131 1.65 3.73 -0.42
N LEU A 132 1.92 3.69 -1.72
CA LEU A 132 2.52 2.53 -2.39
C LEU A 132 3.91 2.20 -1.84
N ILE A 133 4.75 3.22 -1.60
CA ILE A 133 6.07 3.02 -0.99
C ILE A 133 5.93 2.51 0.45
N SER A 134 4.99 3.03 1.23
CA SER A 134 4.72 2.57 2.59
C SER A 134 4.26 1.10 2.62
N LEU A 135 3.34 0.72 1.72
CA LEU A 135 2.86 -0.65 1.58
C LEU A 135 3.97 -1.60 1.14
N LEU A 136 4.80 -1.19 0.19
CA LEU A 136 5.92 -1.98 -0.30
C LEU A 136 6.96 -2.26 0.79
N ARG A 137 7.16 -1.31 1.71
CA ARG A 137 8.04 -1.49 2.88
C ARG A 137 7.41 -2.36 3.98
N SER A 138 6.09 -2.30 4.13
CA SER A 138 5.36 -3.02 5.17
C SER A 138 5.06 -4.48 4.81
N GLN A 139 4.89 -4.79 3.53
CA GLN A 139 4.46 -6.11 3.04
C GLN A 139 5.59 -6.91 2.38
N ARG A 140 6.71 -7.08 3.10
CA ARG A 140 7.89 -7.79 2.58
C ARG A 140 7.60 -9.29 2.43
N GLY A 141 8.23 -9.93 1.45
CA GLY A 141 8.10 -11.37 1.21
C GLY A 141 6.94 -11.79 0.30
N GLN A 142 6.19 -10.85 -0.25
CA GLN A 142 5.10 -11.11 -1.21
C GLN A 142 5.50 -10.61 -2.61
N PRO A 143 6.17 -11.43 -3.44
CA PRO A 143 6.80 -10.94 -4.67
C PRO A 143 5.78 -10.46 -5.71
N MET A 144 4.63 -11.14 -5.83
CA MET A 144 3.58 -10.76 -6.77
C MET A 144 2.94 -9.42 -6.40
N PHE A 145 2.56 -9.26 -5.12
CA PHE A 145 2.05 -8.00 -4.58
C PHE A 145 3.07 -6.87 -4.72
N SER A 146 4.33 -7.11 -4.38
CA SER A 146 5.40 -6.12 -4.49
C SER A 146 5.69 -5.70 -5.94
N THR A 147 5.57 -6.64 -6.88
CA THR A 147 5.67 -6.38 -8.33
C THR A 147 4.53 -5.48 -8.79
N ALA A 148 3.29 -5.77 -8.36
CA ALA A 148 2.13 -4.94 -8.64
C ALA A 148 2.33 -3.50 -8.13
N LEU A 149 2.76 -3.33 -6.89
CA LEU A 149 3.04 -1.99 -6.32
C LEU A 149 4.14 -1.25 -7.09
N GLY A 150 5.23 -1.93 -7.49
CA GLY A 150 6.31 -1.32 -8.26
C GLY A 150 5.86 -0.81 -9.64
N LEU A 151 5.02 -1.58 -10.34
CA LEU A 151 4.46 -1.15 -11.63
C LEU A 151 3.53 0.06 -11.48
N ILE A 152 2.61 0.02 -10.50
CA ILE A 152 1.68 1.13 -10.25
C ILE A 152 2.47 2.39 -9.84
N LEU A 153 3.48 2.24 -8.98
CA LEU A 153 4.32 3.36 -8.54
C LEU A 153 5.06 3.99 -9.72
N GLY A 154 5.68 3.17 -10.59
CA GLY A 154 6.38 3.66 -11.76
C GLY A 154 5.46 4.43 -12.71
N GLY A 155 4.29 3.88 -13.03
CA GLY A 155 3.31 4.57 -13.89
C GLY A 155 2.74 5.83 -13.26
N ALA A 156 2.42 5.80 -11.96
CA ALA A 156 1.94 6.98 -11.24
C ALA A 156 2.95 8.14 -11.27
N ILE A 157 4.24 7.84 -11.05
CA ILE A 157 5.31 8.83 -11.10
C ILE A 157 5.54 9.33 -12.54
N GLY A 158 5.56 8.44 -13.55
CA GLY A 158 5.71 8.85 -14.96
C GLY A 158 4.65 9.87 -15.38
N ASN A 159 3.39 9.60 -15.04
CA ASN A 159 2.27 10.50 -15.31
C ASN A 159 2.23 11.75 -14.39
N LEU A 160 2.87 11.71 -13.22
CA LEU A 160 3.06 12.87 -12.35
C LEU A 160 4.10 13.82 -12.94
N ILE A 161 5.21 13.29 -13.47
CA ILE A 161 6.28 14.09 -14.09
C ILE A 161 5.70 14.97 -15.20
N ASP A 162 4.94 14.38 -16.13
CA ASP A 162 4.27 15.15 -17.19
C ASP A 162 3.37 16.27 -16.64
N ARG A 163 2.56 15.97 -15.62
CA ARG A 163 1.69 16.98 -15.01
C ARG A 163 2.46 18.11 -14.35
N LEU A 164 3.61 17.82 -13.75
CA LEU A 164 4.44 18.83 -13.11
C LEU A 164 5.23 19.65 -14.13
N VAL A 165 5.72 19.04 -15.21
CA VAL A 165 6.60 19.68 -16.20
C VAL A 165 5.81 20.32 -17.35
N LEU A 166 4.87 19.58 -17.94
CA LEU A 166 4.11 19.96 -19.14
C LEU A 166 2.69 20.48 -18.81
N GLY A 167 2.16 20.11 -17.64
CA GLY A 167 0.82 20.51 -17.20
C GLY A 167 -0.33 19.62 -17.72
N HIS A 168 0.00 18.59 -18.50
CA HIS A 168 -0.90 17.56 -19.04
C HIS A 168 -0.10 16.27 -19.22
N VAL A 169 -0.78 15.14 -19.36
CA VAL A 169 -0.14 13.85 -19.71
C VAL A 169 -0.03 13.72 -21.22
N THR A 170 1.09 13.18 -21.70
CA THR A 170 1.28 12.87 -23.13
C THR A 170 0.80 11.46 -23.43
N ASP A 171 -0.24 11.34 -24.24
CA ASP A 171 -0.83 10.08 -24.69
C ASP A 171 -0.53 9.83 -26.17
N PHE A 172 -0.21 8.59 -26.52
CA PHE A 172 0.30 8.28 -27.87
C PHE A 172 -0.04 6.91 -28.42
N LEU A 173 -0.58 6.01 -27.60
CA LEU A 173 -1.07 4.71 -28.04
C LEU A 173 -2.57 4.82 -28.35
N LEU A 174 -2.95 4.76 -29.62
CA LEU A 174 -4.34 4.89 -30.05
C LEU A 174 -4.83 3.61 -30.73
N PHE A 175 -5.75 2.91 -30.08
CA PHE A 175 -6.41 1.72 -30.63
C PHE A 175 -7.83 2.06 -31.09
N TYR A 176 -8.21 1.58 -32.26
CA TYR A 176 -9.49 1.93 -32.88
C TYR A 176 -10.04 0.81 -33.78
N GLN A 177 -11.34 0.84 -34.04
CA GLN A 177 -12.00 -0.03 -35.01
C GLN A 177 -13.13 0.75 -35.68
N GLY A 178 -12.97 1.07 -36.97
CA GLY A 178 -13.91 1.93 -37.69
C GLY A 178 -13.97 3.34 -37.09
N SER A 179 -15.17 3.80 -36.71
CA SER A 179 -15.38 5.11 -36.07
C SER A 179 -15.21 5.10 -34.55
N TRP A 180 -15.10 3.93 -33.93
CA TRP A 180 -14.90 3.81 -32.50
C TRP A 180 -13.41 3.77 -32.17
N ALA A 181 -12.99 4.51 -31.15
CA ALA A 181 -11.61 4.53 -30.66
C ALA A 181 -11.60 4.41 -29.13
N PHE A 182 -10.66 3.61 -28.63
CA PHE A 182 -10.35 3.61 -27.21
C PHE A 182 -9.57 4.90 -26.88
N PRO A 183 -9.81 5.55 -25.71
CA PRO A 183 -9.05 6.73 -25.31
C PRO A 183 -7.55 6.46 -25.40
N ALA A 184 -6.79 7.37 -26.03
CA ALA A 184 -5.36 7.19 -26.13
C ALA A 184 -4.71 7.12 -24.74
N PHE A 185 -3.65 6.35 -24.63
CA PHE A 185 -2.92 6.12 -23.37
C PHE A 185 -1.42 6.03 -23.63
N ASN A 186 -0.64 5.79 -22.58
CA ASN A 186 0.82 5.70 -22.63
C ASN A 186 1.36 4.48 -21.86
N LEU A 187 2.70 4.35 -21.81
CA LEU A 187 3.35 3.24 -21.11
C LEU A 187 3.13 3.30 -19.59
N ALA A 188 3.04 4.48 -18.98
CA ALA A 188 2.67 4.62 -17.58
C ALA A 188 1.26 4.05 -17.29
N ASP A 189 0.28 4.29 -18.16
CA ASP A 189 -1.07 3.73 -18.02
C ASP A 189 -1.09 2.20 -18.17
N CYS A 190 -0.28 1.65 -19.09
CA CYS A 190 -0.07 0.21 -19.21
C CYS A 190 0.48 -0.38 -17.90
N ALA A 191 1.49 0.26 -17.31
CA ALA A 191 2.09 -0.21 -16.06
C ALA A 191 1.09 -0.16 -14.89
N ILE A 192 0.29 0.92 -14.78
CA ILE A 192 -0.78 1.02 -13.78
C ILE A 192 -1.80 -0.10 -13.97
N THR A 193 -2.26 -0.32 -15.21
CA THR A 193 -3.28 -1.33 -15.53
C THR A 193 -2.80 -2.75 -15.24
N LEU A 194 -1.58 -3.09 -15.67
CA LEU A 194 -0.98 -4.40 -15.40
C LEU A 194 -0.69 -4.60 -13.92
N GLY A 195 -0.22 -3.57 -13.23
CA GLY A 195 -0.01 -3.59 -11.79
C GLY A 195 -1.32 -3.79 -11.03
N ALA A 196 -2.40 -3.10 -11.41
CA ALA A 196 -3.72 -3.28 -10.81
C ALA A 196 -4.26 -4.70 -11.04
N ALA A 197 -4.12 -5.24 -12.26
CA ALA A 197 -4.50 -6.62 -12.57
C ALA A 197 -3.71 -7.64 -11.73
N LEU A 198 -2.40 -7.43 -11.57
CA LEU A 198 -1.55 -8.27 -10.71
C LEU A 198 -1.92 -8.18 -9.24
N LEU A 199 -2.30 -7.00 -8.75
CA LEU A 199 -2.75 -6.81 -7.36
C LEU A 199 -4.06 -7.57 -7.12
N ILE A 200 -5.02 -7.46 -8.04
CA ILE A 200 -6.27 -8.23 -7.96
C ILE A 200 -5.95 -9.72 -7.94
N LEU A 201 -5.07 -10.19 -8.83
CA LEU A 201 -4.71 -11.59 -8.91
C LEU A 201 -3.96 -12.07 -7.66
N SER A 202 -3.10 -11.25 -7.05
CA SER A 202 -2.38 -11.60 -5.81
C SER A 202 -3.31 -11.80 -4.63
N GLU A 203 -4.39 -11.03 -4.54
CA GLU A 203 -5.39 -11.15 -3.47
C GLU A 203 -6.41 -12.28 -3.73
N VAL A 204 -6.78 -12.49 -4.99
CA VAL A 204 -7.83 -13.46 -5.36
C VAL A 204 -7.30 -14.90 -5.44
N LEU A 205 -6.07 -15.13 -5.89
CA LEU A 205 -5.53 -16.48 -6.07
C LEU A 205 -5.42 -17.30 -4.76
N PRO A 206 -4.98 -16.72 -3.63
CA PRO A 206 -4.97 -17.42 -2.33
C PRO A 206 -6.36 -17.89 -1.88
N TRP A 207 -7.42 -17.13 -2.20
CA TRP A 207 -8.80 -17.48 -1.85
C TRP A 207 -9.24 -18.83 -2.48
N PHE A 208 -8.88 -19.07 -3.73
CA PHE A 208 -9.15 -20.33 -4.43
C PHE A 208 -8.25 -21.50 -3.98
N GLY A 209 -7.06 -21.19 -3.44
CA GLY A 209 -6.15 -22.19 -2.86
C GLY A 209 -6.65 -22.74 -1.53
N SER A 210 -7.18 -21.86 -0.67
CA SER A 210 -7.71 -22.25 0.64
C SER A 210 -8.98 -23.10 0.55
N ARG A 211 -9.86 -22.85 -0.42
CA ARG A 211 -11.09 -23.63 -0.62
C ARG A 211 -10.85 -25.10 -1.00
N ARG A 212 -9.71 -25.42 -1.60
CA ARG A 212 -9.34 -26.80 -2.00
C ARG A 212 -8.81 -27.67 -0.86
N LYS A 213 -8.48 -27.09 0.31
CA LYS A 213 -7.98 -27.83 1.48
C LYS A 213 -9.06 -28.21 2.49
N THR A 214 -10.31 -27.81 2.24
CA THR A 214 -11.48 -28.03 3.11
C THR A 214 -12.55 -28.92 2.48
N GLY A 215 -12.22 -29.61 1.38
CA GLY A 215 -13.12 -30.56 0.70
C GLY A 215 -12.54 -31.96 0.68
#